data_AF-A0A1V6KI65-F1
#
_entry.id   AF-A0A1V6KI65-F1
#
_cell.length_a   1.000
_cell.length_b   1.000
_cell.length_c   1.000
_cell.angle_alpha   90.00
_cell.angle_beta   90.00
_cell.angle_gamma   90.00
#
_symmetry.space_group_name_H-M   'P 1'
#
loop_
_entity.id
_entity.type
_entity.pdbx_description
1 polymer ?
#
loop_
_entity_poly.entity_id
_entity_poly.type
_entity_poly.pdbx_seq_one_letter_code
_entity_poly.pdbx_strand_id
1 'polypeptide(L)'
;MVIIDRNSKILASSIVSTGAKTQVSARKVLQETCRQLGVEPCDLASVFSTGYGRNNIAFATDSKTEITCHAKGAFFLDPTIRTIVDIGGQDSKIIRIDNEGRVVNFVMNDKCAAGTGRFLEMMARTLELDIDIMVRTGLAWKNDLTISSMCTVFAESEVVSLIADNCSIADIVHGLNKSIASRITSMISRTGCQAPYMMTGGVARNTGVVRELEVKLGERLIVSEKPELCGALGAALSALELSALGSKEI
;
A
#
# COMPACT_ATOMS: atom_id res chain seq x y z
N MET A 1 1.30 -0.40 -12.19
CA MET A 1 1.09 0.67 -13.19
C MET A 1 -0.39 0.78 -13.49
N VAL A 2 -0.87 1.99 -13.75
CA VAL A 2 -2.26 2.29 -14.15
C VAL A 2 -2.18 3.19 -15.37
N ILE A 3 -2.98 2.90 -16.40
CA ILE A 3 -3.20 3.76 -17.57
C ILE A 3 -4.64 4.27 -17.49
N ILE A 4 -4.81 5.58 -17.63
CA ILE A 4 -6.12 6.24 -17.65
C ILE A 4 -6.34 6.99 -18.97
N ASP A 5 -7.60 7.21 -19.34
CA ASP A 5 -7.97 8.09 -20.44
C ASP A 5 -8.10 9.56 -20.00
N ARG A 6 -8.48 10.44 -20.94
CA ARG A 6 -8.68 11.88 -20.69
C ARG A 6 -9.84 12.20 -19.74
N ASN A 7 -10.75 11.24 -19.52
CA ASN A 7 -11.88 11.36 -18.60
C ASN A 7 -11.56 10.72 -17.23
N SER A 8 -10.27 10.46 -16.94
CA SER A 8 -9.79 9.80 -15.73
C SER A 8 -10.30 8.36 -15.54
N LYS A 9 -10.79 7.71 -16.60
CA LYS A 9 -11.22 6.31 -16.53
C LYS A 9 -10.00 5.39 -16.64
N ILE A 10 -9.90 4.43 -15.72
CA ILE A 10 -8.86 3.39 -15.78
C ILE A 10 -9.12 2.49 -16.99
N LEU A 11 -8.16 2.42 -17.90
CA LEU A 11 -8.19 1.57 -19.09
C LEU A 11 -7.49 0.23 -18.86
N ALA A 12 -6.33 0.27 -18.19
CA ALA A 12 -5.54 -0.92 -17.91
C ALA A 12 -4.71 -0.75 -16.63
N SER A 13 -4.34 -1.89 -16.03
CA SER A 13 -3.49 -1.91 -14.85
C SER A 13 -2.73 -3.23 -14.77
N SER A 14 -1.47 -3.17 -14.33
CA SER A 14 -0.65 -4.35 -14.00
C SER A 14 0.13 -4.12 -12.72
N ILE A 15 0.44 -5.22 -12.03
CA ILE A 15 1.31 -5.27 -10.86
C ILE A 15 2.38 -6.31 -11.14
N VAL A 16 3.63 -5.96 -10.89
CA VAL A 16 4.76 -6.89 -10.97
C VAL A 16 5.60 -6.79 -9.71
N SER A 17 6.16 -7.91 -9.27
CA SER A 17 7.11 -7.91 -8.16
C SER A 17 8.34 -7.08 -8.51
N THR A 18 8.77 -6.24 -7.58
CA THR A 18 9.96 -5.41 -7.75
C THR A 18 11.20 -6.28 -7.51
N GLY A 19 12.00 -6.48 -8.56
CA GLY A 19 13.26 -7.21 -8.46
C GLY A 19 14.41 -6.29 -8.02
N ALA A 20 15.64 -6.86 -7.96
CA ALA A 20 16.85 -6.14 -7.55
C ALA A 20 17.15 -4.88 -8.40
N LYS A 21 16.68 -4.84 -9.65
CA LYS A 21 16.82 -3.69 -10.56
C LYS A 21 15.45 -3.09 -10.86
N THR A 22 15.08 -2.02 -10.16
CA THR A 22 13.77 -1.35 -10.30
C THR A 22 13.42 -0.99 -11.74
N GLN A 23 14.40 -0.56 -12.53
CA GLN A 23 14.24 -0.24 -13.97
C GLN A 23 13.71 -1.42 -14.79
N VAL A 24 14.16 -2.65 -14.49
CA VAL A 24 13.72 -3.85 -15.21
C VAL A 24 12.27 -4.14 -14.90
N SER A 25 11.89 -4.13 -13.61
CA SER A 25 10.49 -4.28 -13.20
C SER A 25 9.59 -3.16 -13.75
N ALA A 26 10.09 -1.92 -13.79
CA ALA A 26 9.35 -0.78 -14.33
C ALA A 26 9.08 -0.91 -15.85
N ARG A 27 10.08 -1.35 -16.64
CA ARG A 27 9.88 -1.63 -18.07
C ARG A 27 8.93 -2.81 -18.29
N LYS A 28 9.06 -3.86 -17.48
CA LYS A 28 8.17 -5.03 -17.56
C LYS A 28 6.70 -4.64 -17.33
N VAL A 29 6.42 -3.89 -16.26
CA VAL A 29 5.03 -3.47 -15.97
C VAL A 29 4.49 -2.51 -17.03
N LEU A 30 5.33 -1.63 -17.58
CA LEU A 30 4.97 -0.76 -18.70
C LEU A 30 4.54 -1.56 -19.91
N GLN A 31 5.39 -2.48 -20.38
CA GLN A 31 5.10 -3.33 -21.53
C GLN A 31 3.85 -4.19 -21.31
N GLU A 32 3.70 -4.77 -20.12
CA GLU A 32 2.54 -5.61 -19.80
C GLU A 32 1.23 -4.80 -19.82
N THR A 33 1.24 -3.59 -19.27
CA THR A 33 0.05 -2.73 -19.23
C THR A 33 -0.31 -2.20 -20.62
N CYS A 34 0.69 -1.78 -21.41
CA CYS A 34 0.48 -1.36 -22.81
C CYS A 34 -0.08 -2.50 -23.67
N ARG A 35 0.42 -3.73 -23.50
CA ARG A 35 -0.05 -4.92 -24.21
C ARG A 35 -1.53 -5.23 -23.95
N GLN A 36 -2.05 -4.95 -22.75
CA GLN A 36 -3.49 -5.13 -22.46
C GLN A 36 -4.38 -4.23 -23.34
N LEU A 37 -3.85 -3.10 -23.81
CA LEU A 37 -4.56 -2.13 -24.65
C LEU A 37 -4.19 -2.25 -26.14
N GLY A 38 -3.20 -3.08 -26.49
CA GLY A 38 -2.68 -3.16 -27.86
C GLY A 38 -1.99 -1.88 -28.33
N VAL A 39 -1.40 -1.12 -27.40
CA VAL A 39 -0.65 0.12 -27.69
C VAL A 39 0.83 -0.05 -27.39
N GLU A 40 1.66 0.82 -27.92
CA GLU A 40 3.09 0.89 -27.61
C GLU A 40 3.38 1.98 -26.56
N PRO A 41 4.50 1.91 -25.82
CA PRO A 41 4.86 2.94 -24.85
C PRO A 41 4.94 4.36 -25.41
N CYS A 42 5.27 4.51 -26.71
CA CYS A 42 5.31 5.81 -27.39
C CYS A 42 3.94 6.44 -27.63
N ASP A 43 2.86 5.65 -27.53
CA ASP A 43 1.48 6.15 -27.69
C ASP A 43 0.96 6.83 -26.41
N LEU A 44 1.68 6.69 -25.29
CA LEU A 44 1.32 7.32 -24.02
C LEU A 44 1.69 8.81 -24.04
N ALA A 45 0.71 9.67 -23.79
CA ALA A 45 0.90 11.12 -23.77
C ALA A 45 1.90 11.59 -22.69
N SER A 46 1.90 10.94 -21.54
CA SER A 46 2.85 11.19 -20.45
C SER A 46 2.94 9.98 -19.52
N VAL A 47 4.10 9.80 -18.88
CA VAL A 47 4.35 8.71 -17.94
C VAL A 47 4.93 9.28 -16.65
N PHE A 48 4.24 9.11 -15.53
CA PHE A 48 4.72 9.59 -14.23
C PHE A 48 5.20 8.45 -13.36
N SER A 49 6.37 8.60 -12.75
CA SER A 49 6.90 7.65 -11.77
C SER A 49 6.59 8.09 -10.34
N THR A 50 6.36 7.11 -9.47
CA THR A 50 6.20 7.33 -8.03
C THR A 50 6.83 6.18 -7.24
N GLY A 51 6.70 6.19 -5.91
CA GLY A 51 7.34 5.22 -5.03
C GLY A 51 8.79 5.58 -4.67
N TYR A 52 9.40 4.71 -3.86
CA TYR A 52 10.81 4.79 -3.46
C TYR A 52 11.77 4.92 -4.65
N GLY A 53 11.52 4.14 -5.71
CA GLY A 53 12.36 4.09 -6.91
C GLY A 53 12.04 5.13 -7.99
N ARG A 54 11.22 6.16 -7.73
CA ARG A 54 10.70 7.07 -8.78
C ARG A 54 11.77 7.78 -9.61
N ASN A 55 12.84 8.26 -8.97
CA ASN A 55 13.98 8.92 -9.62
C ASN A 55 14.81 7.92 -10.45
N ASN A 56 14.64 6.65 -10.11
CA ASN A 56 15.09 5.44 -10.77
C ASN A 56 14.59 5.22 -12.20
N ILE A 57 13.59 5.95 -12.70
CA ILE A 57 12.81 5.55 -13.90
C ILE A 57 13.05 6.51 -15.07
N ALA A 58 14.03 6.17 -15.89
CA ALA A 58 14.54 7.05 -16.96
C ALA A 58 13.55 7.34 -18.09
N PHE A 59 12.52 6.50 -18.27
CA PHE A 59 11.49 6.71 -19.31
C PHE A 59 10.28 7.53 -18.80
N ALA A 60 10.25 7.90 -17.52
CA ALA A 60 9.18 8.72 -16.98
C ALA A 60 9.36 10.18 -17.43
N THR A 61 8.26 10.80 -17.87
CA THR A 61 8.17 12.22 -18.20
C THR A 61 8.44 13.10 -16.99
N ASP A 62 7.89 12.72 -15.83
CA ASP A 62 8.09 13.40 -14.55
C ASP A 62 7.93 12.39 -13.40
N SER A 63 8.21 12.81 -12.17
CA SER A 63 8.04 12.02 -10.97
C SER A 63 7.27 12.78 -9.89
N LYS A 64 6.48 12.05 -9.10
CA LYS A 64 5.75 12.59 -7.94
C LYS A 64 5.98 11.72 -6.72
N THR A 65 5.99 12.35 -5.55
CA THR A 65 6.12 11.61 -4.28
C THR A 65 4.93 10.68 -4.10
N GLU A 66 5.20 9.51 -3.54
CA GLU A 66 4.16 8.53 -3.18
C GLU A 66 3.12 9.10 -2.21
N ILE A 67 3.52 10.04 -1.34
CA ILE A 67 2.59 10.77 -0.46
C ILE A 67 1.54 11.52 -1.29
N THR A 68 2.00 12.29 -2.28
CA THR A 68 1.11 13.05 -3.18
C THR A 68 0.23 12.10 -4.00
N CYS A 69 0.82 11.03 -4.53
CA CYS A 69 0.10 10.09 -5.36
C CYS A 69 -0.95 9.29 -4.57
N HIS A 70 -0.65 8.78 -3.39
CA HIS A 70 -1.65 8.08 -2.57
C HIS A 70 -2.76 9.01 -2.09
N ALA A 71 -2.44 10.25 -1.69
CA ALA A 71 -3.45 11.26 -1.37
C ALA A 71 -4.40 11.50 -2.53
N LYS A 72 -3.85 11.74 -3.72
CA LYS A 72 -4.62 12.02 -4.93
C LYS A 72 -5.44 10.83 -5.41
N GLY A 73 -4.86 9.63 -5.39
CA GLY A 73 -5.56 8.40 -5.72
C GLY A 73 -6.71 8.12 -4.77
N ALA A 74 -6.49 8.28 -3.45
CA ALA A 74 -7.52 8.07 -2.44
C ALA A 74 -8.66 9.08 -2.57
N PHE A 75 -8.35 10.37 -2.72
CA PHE A 75 -9.36 11.42 -2.90
C PHE A 75 -10.17 11.26 -4.18
N PHE A 76 -9.55 10.79 -5.26
CA PHE A 76 -10.25 10.47 -6.50
C PHE A 76 -11.21 9.28 -6.34
N LEU A 77 -10.80 8.25 -5.60
CA LEU A 77 -11.63 7.07 -5.33
C LEU A 77 -12.80 7.41 -4.39
N ASP A 78 -12.57 8.26 -3.39
CA ASP A 78 -13.59 8.73 -2.46
C ASP A 78 -13.22 10.13 -1.91
N PRO A 79 -13.93 11.21 -2.33
CA PRO A 79 -13.66 12.57 -1.88
C PRO A 79 -13.94 12.82 -0.39
N THR A 80 -14.61 11.89 0.29
CA THR A 80 -14.91 12.02 1.72
C THR A 80 -13.70 11.68 2.60
N ILE A 81 -12.69 10.97 2.08
CA ILE A 81 -11.52 10.53 2.84
C ILE A 81 -10.76 11.70 3.45
N ARG A 82 -10.33 11.56 4.71
CA ARG A 82 -9.48 12.54 5.41
C ARG A 82 -8.15 11.97 5.86
N THR A 83 -8.04 10.66 6.01
CA THR A 83 -6.78 9.99 6.36
C THR A 83 -6.55 8.75 5.52
N ILE A 84 -5.38 8.64 4.91
CA ILE A 84 -4.93 7.47 4.18
C ILE A 84 -3.94 6.71 5.06
N VAL A 85 -4.18 5.41 5.23
CA VAL A 85 -3.31 4.44 5.90
C VAL A 85 -2.70 3.54 4.82
N ASP A 86 -1.53 3.90 4.31
CA ASP A 86 -0.83 3.12 3.30
C ASP A 86 0.15 2.14 3.97
N ILE A 87 -0.04 0.84 3.74
CA ILE A 87 0.89 -0.18 4.21
C ILE A 87 1.43 -0.95 3.01
N GLY A 88 2.62 -0.54 2.58
CA GLY A 88 3.37 -1.13 1.49
C GLY A 88 4.21 -2.34 1.92
N GLY A 89 5.03 -2.84 1.00
CA GLY A 89 5.94 -3.93 1.27
C GLY A 89 7.12 -3.52 2.16
N GLN A 90 7.65 -2.31 2.00
CA GLN A 90 8.89 -1.87 2.67
C GLN A 90 8.68 -0.72 3.65
N ASP A 91 7.56 -0.02 3.53
CA ASP A 91 7.24 1.16 4.31
C ASP A 91 5.75 1.20 4.65
N SER A 92 5.41 2.09 5.57
CA SER A 92 4.03 2.46 5.88
C SER A 92 3.90 3.96 6.08
N LYS A 93 2.74 4.52 5.75
CA LYS A 93 2.48 5.95 5.73
C LYS A 93 1.10 6.24 6.26
N ILE A 94 1.00 7.29 7.06
CA ILE A 94 -0.26 7.90 7.41
C ILE A 94 -0.28 9.29 6.79
N ILE A 95 -1.28 9.57 5.96
CA ILE A 95 -1.37 10.82 5.19
C ILE A 95 -2.71 11.47 5.53
N ARG A 96 -2.67 12.67 6.08
CA ARG A 96 -3.87 13.48 6.33
C ARG A 96 -4.06 14.46 5.19
N ILE A 97 -5.28 14.53 4.67
CA ILE A 97 -5.68 15.44 3.59
C ILE A 97 -6.80 16.38 4.02
N ASP A 98 -6.89 17.54 3.37
CA ASP A 98 -7.99 18.49 3.55
C ASP A 98 -9.19 18.15 2.66
N ASN A 99 -10.22 19.01 2.66
CA ASN A 99 -11.44 18.82 1.89
C ASN A 99 -11.20 18.93 0.37
N GLU A 100 -10.06 19.47 -0.05
CA GLU A 100 -9.65 19.62 -1.44
C GLU A 100 -8.64 18.52 -1.86
N GLY A 101 -8.40 17.53 -1.00
CA GLY A 101 -7.48 16.42 -1.27
C GLY A 101 -6.00 16.78 -1.15
N ARG A 102 -5.66 17.95 -0.60
CA ARG A 102 -4.26 18.39 -0.42
C ARG A 102 -3.68 17.80 0.86
N VAL A 103 -2.42 17.41 0.80
CA VAL A 103 -1.70 16.83 1.95
C VAL A 103 -1.48 17.92 3.00
N VAL A 104 -2.04 17.72 4.19
CA VAL A 104 -1.92 18.65 5.33
C VAL A 104 -0.81 18.20 6.28
N ASN A 105 -0.70 16.89 6.50
CA ASN A 105 0.31 16.30 7.36
C ASN A 105 0.57 14.85 6.94
N PHE A 106 1.75 14.33 7.22
CA PHE A 106 2.02 12.91 7.03
C PHE A 106 3.08 12.41 8.00
N VAL A 107 3.05 11.11 8.27
CA VAL A 107 4.16 10.39 8.91
C VAL A 107 4.46 9.14 8.10
N MET A 108 5.73 8.79 8.02
CA MET A 108 6.21 7.63 7.28
C MET A 108 7.18 6.82 8.14
N ASN A 109 7.14 5.51 7.97
CA ASN A 109 8.10 4.56 8.50
C ASN A 109 8.72 3.79 7.33
N ASP A 110 9.97 4.12 7.01
CA ASP A 110 10.76 3.56 5.90
C ASP A 110 12.04 2.85 6.38
N LYS A 111 12.36 2.93 7.68
CA LYS A 111 13.59 2.37 8.28
C LYS A 111 13.39 1.01 8.95
N CYS A 112 12.14 0.63 9.20
CA CYS A 112 11.82 -0.55 10.00
C CYS A 112 10.78 -1.42 9.29
N ALA A 113 11.07 -2.71 9.17
CA ALA A 113 10.13 -3.67 8.58
C ALA A 113 8.88 -3.86 9.44
N ALA A 114 8.93 -3.56 10.75
CA ALA A 114 7.77 -3.65 11.63
C ALA A 114 6.64 -2.74 11.14
N GLY A 115 5.44 -3.32 10.99
CA GLY A 115 4.27 -2.61 10.45
C GLY A 115 4.29 -2.42 8.94
N THR A 116 4.93 -3.33 8.20
CA THR A 116 4.97 -3.35 6.72
C THR A 116 4.68 -4.76 6.19
N GLY A 117 4.49 -4.90 4.88
CA GLY A 117 4.33 -6.21 4.24
C GLY A 117 5.56 -7.11 4.40
N ARG A 118 6.78 -6.55 4.47
CA ARG A 118 8.01 -7.32 4.67
C ARG A 118 8.01 -8.08 6.00
N PHE A 119 7.40 -7.51 7.04
CA PHE A 119 7.20 -8.23 8.30
C PHE A 119 6.34 -9.47 8.08
N LEU A 120 5.18 -9.32 7.41
CA LEU A 120 4.31 -10.47 7.09
C LEU A 120 5.02 -11.50 6.21
N GLU A 121 5.77 -11.08 5.19
CA GLU A 121 6.55 -12.00 4.33
C GLU A 121 7.62 -12.79 5.10
N MET A 122 8.21 -12.19 6.13
CA MET A 122 9.17 -12.90 6.99
C MET A 122 8.44 -13.92 7.87
N MET A 123 7.35 -13.51 8.51
CA MET A 123 6.56 -14.41 9.36
C MET A 123 5.90 -15.54 8.58
N ALA A 124 5.43 -15.28 7.36
CA ALA A 124 4.90 -16.30 6.46
C ALA A 124 5.94 -17.39 6.18
N ARG A 125 7.20 -17.00 5.96
CA ARG A 125 8.31 -17.95 5.77
C ARG A 125 8.60 -18.74 7.05
N THR A 126 8.63 -18.09 8.21
CA THR A 126 8.81 -18.77 9.50
C THR A 126 7.70 -19.78 9.80
N LEU A 127 6.46 -19.48 9.39
CA LEU A 127 5.30 -20.36 9.52
C LEU A 127 5.15 -21.37 8.38
N GLU A 128 6.06 -21.37 7.39
CA GLU A 128 6.00 -22.17 6.18
C GLU A 128 4.66 -22.02 5.41
N LEU A 129 4.11 -20.80 5.39
CA LEU A 129 2.89 -20.45 4.68
C LEU A 129 3.17 -19.63 3.42
N ASP A 130 2.34 -19.85 2.41
CA ASP A 130 2.17 -18.87 1.34
C ASP A 130 1.50 -17.60 1.90
N ILE A 131 1.97 -16.43 1.47
CA ILE A 131 1.44 -15.15 1.93
C ILE A 131 -0.06 -15.00 1.59
N ASP A 132 -0.52 -15.50 0.44
CA ASP A 132 -1.92 -15.45 0.01
C ASP A 132 -2.83 -16.33 0.88
N ILE A 133 -2.26 -17.34 1.54
CA ILE A 133 -2.94 -18.15 2.54
C ILE A 133 -2.93 -17.41 3.88
N MET A 134 -1.75 -16.94 4.31
CA MET A 134 -1.56 -16.26 5.60
C MET A 134 -2.52 -15.08 5.79
N VAL A 135 -2.79 -14.29 4.75
CA VAL A 135 -3.70 -13.13 4.80
C VAL A 135 -5.15 -13.46 5.19
N ARG A 136 -5.54 -14.74 5.18
CA ARG A 136 -6.86 -15.21 5.64
C ARG A 136 -6.79 -16.15 6.84
N THR A 137 -5.65 -16.81 7.09
CA THR A 137 -5.48 -17.81 8.16
C THR A 137 -5.87 -17.26 9.53
N GLY A 138 -5.45 -16.03 9.84
CA GLY A 138 -5.74 -15.38 11.12
C GLY A 138 -7.20 -15.00 11.34
N LEU A 139 -8.12 -15.28 10.41
CA LEU A 139 -9.56 -15.04 10.61
C LEU A 139 -10.25 -16.16 11.39
N ALA A 140 -9.65 -17.35 11.43
CA ALA A 140 -10.20 -18.55 12.08
C ALA A 140 -9.61 -18.79 13.49
N TRP A 141 -9.00 -17.76 14.08
CA TRP A 141 -8.40 -17.81 15.40
C TRP A 141 -9.45 -18.12 16.48
N LYS A 142 -9.00 -18.73 17.58
CA LYS A 142 -9.81 -19.14 18.74
C LYS A 142 -9.24 -18.65 20.05
N ASN A 143 -7.92 -18.54 20.14
CA ASN A 143 -7.22 -18.06 21.32
C ASN A 143 -6.51 -16.75 20.98
N ASP A 144 -6.76 -15.72 21.78
CA ASP A 144 -6.13 -14.42 21.55
C ASP A 144 -4.67 -14.44 22.04
N LEU A 145 -3.74 -14.52 21.09
CA LEU A 145 -2.31 -14.44 21.36
C LEU A 145 -1.81 -13.00 21.17
N THR A 146 -0.92 -12.58 22.06
CA THR A 146 -0.23 -11.30 21.94
C THR A 146 1.23 -11.55 21.64
N ILE A 147 1.70 -11.01 20.51
CA ILE A 147 3.12 -10.97 20.17
C ILE A 147 3.66 -9.65 20.69
N SER A 148 4.47 -9.75 21.73
CA SER A 148 5.01 -8.63 22.52
C SER A 148 6.10 -7.85 21.79
N SER A 149 6.84 -8.53 20.91
CA SER A 149 7.99 -7.97 20.21
C SER A 149 7.59 -7.13 18.99
N MET A 150 7.96 -5.85 19.00
CA MET A 150 7.80 -4.97 17.83
C MET A 150 8.93 -5.13 16.80
N CYS A 151 10.11 -5.57 17.23
CA CYS A 151 11.24 -5.84 16.32
C CYS A 151 10.98 -7.12 15.54
N THR A 152 11.09 -7.07 14.20
CA THR A 152 10.84 -8.24 13.34
C THR A 152 11.67 -9.46 13.72
N VAL A 153 12.93 -9.27 14.11
CA VAL A 153 13.84 -10.37 14.51
C VAL A 153 13.39 -11.04 15.82
N PHE A 154 12.94 -10.25 16.80
CA PHE A 154 12.45 -10.79 18.07
C PHE A 154 11.05 -11.39 17.92
N ALA A 155 10.20 -10.78 17.09
CA ALA A 155 8.89 -11.33 16.75
C ALA A 155 9.03 -12.70 16.07
N GLU A 156 10.02 -12.88 15.19
CA GLU A 156 10.32 -14.19 14.60
C GLU A 156 10.68 -15.24 15.66
N SER A 157 11.52 -14.87 16.62
CA SER A 157 11.90 -15.77 17.72
C SER A 157 10.68 -16.14 18.59
N GLU A 158 9.83 -15.16 18.90
CA GLU A 158 8.59 -15.36 19.65
C GLU A 158 7.61 -16.27 18.89
N VAL A 159 7.48 -16.10 17.57
CA VAL A 159 6.69 -16.98 16.71
C VAL A 159 7.22 -18.42 16.74
N VAL A 160 8.54 -18.62 16.66
CA VAL A 160 9.15 -19.96 16.76
C VAL A 160 8.83 -20.60 18.12
N SER A 161 8.88 -19.85 19.22
CA SER A 161 8.48 -20.34 20.54
C SER A 161 7.00 -20.74 20.58
N LEU A 162 6.09 -19.93 20.03
CA LEU A 162 4.67 -20.25 19.98
C LEU A 162 4.38 -21.52 19.16
N ILE A 163 5.13 -21.76 18.08
CA ILE A 163 5.06 -23.02 17.31
C ILE A 163 5.50 -24.19 18.20
N ALA A 164 6.62 -24.07 18.92
CA ALA A 164 7.11 -25.11 19.81
C ALA A 164 6.14 -25.44 20.95
N ASP A 165 5.39 -24.44 21.42
CA ASP A 165 4.32 -24.58 22.41
C ASP A 165 3.01 -25.14 21.82
N ASN A 166 3.01 -25.56 20.55
CA ASN A 166 1.86 -26.09 19.83
C ASN A 166 0.67 -25.12 19.74
N CYS A 167 0.92 -23.81 19.72
CA CYS A 167 -0.11 -22.83 19.43
C CYS A 167 -0.61 -22.99 17.99
N SER A 168 -1.91 -22.75 17.76
CA SER A 168 -2.44 -22.88 16.41
C SER A 168 -1.92 -21.77 15.51
N ILE A 169 -1.65 -22.10 14.24
CA ILE A 169 -1.18 -21.12 13.25
C ILE A 169 -2.16 -19.96 13.07
N ALA A 170 -3.48 -20.22 13.17
CA ALA A 170 -4.50 -19.17 13.11
C ALA A 170 -4.36 -18.16 14.26
N ASP A 171 -4.12 -18.63 15.48
CA ASP A 171 -3.93 -17.78 16.65
C ASP A 171 -2.65 -16.94 16.53
N ILE A 172 -1.55 -17.55 16.04
CA ILE A 172 -0.29 -16.85 15.80
C ILE A 172 -0.46 -15.75 14.75
N VAL A 173 -1.09 -16.06 13.61
CA VAL A 173 -1.33 -15.08 12.54
C VAL A 173 -2.24 -13.94 13.02
N HIS A 174 -3.23 -14.22 13.86
CA HIS A 174 -4.04 -13.18 14.50
C HIS A 174 -3.18 -12.26 15.39
N GLY A 175 -2.29 -12.82 16.22
CA GLY A 175 -1.32 -12.04 17.01
C GLY A 175 -0.40 -11.15 16.15
N LEU A 176 0.02 -11.65 14.98
CA LEU A 176 0.81 -10.87 14.02
C LEU A 176 0.02 -9.71 13.40
N ASN A 177 -1.24 -9.93 13.04
CA ASN A 177 -2.14 -8.89 12.55
C ASN A 177 -2.32 -7.79 13.61
N LYS A 178 -2.53 -8.17 14.88
CA LYS A 178 -2.61 -7.25 16.03
C LYS A 178 -1.34 -6.42 16.21
N SER A 179 -0.18 -7.03 16.02
CA SER A 179 1.12 -6.34 16.12
C SER A 179 1.24 -5.23 15.06
N ILE A 180 0.92 -5.53 13.80
CA ILE A 180 0.89 -4.52 12.72
C ILE A 180 -0.11 -3.41 13.04
N ALA A 181 -1.35 -3.77 13.39
CA ALA A 181 -2.37 -2.79 13.69
C ALA A 181 -1.96 -1.85 14.84
N SER A 182 -1.29 -2.38 15.87
CA SER A 182 -0.76 -1.58 16.99
C SER A 182 0.34 -0.61 16.55
N ARG A 183 1.25 -1.06 15.69
CA ARG A 183 2.31 -0.20 15.10
C ARG A 183 1.69 0.98 14.33
N ILE A 184 0.73 0.68 13.49
CA ILE A 184 0.09 1.65 12.60
C ILE A 184 -0.77 2.62 13.39
N THR A 185 -1.52 2.16 14.40
CA THR A 185 -2.28 3.03 15.30
C THR A 185 -1.36 4.03 16.03
N SER A 186 -0.16 3.59 16.42
CA SER A 186 0.86 4.47 17.03
C SER A 186 1.41 5.52 16.05
N MET A 187 1.37 5.26 14.75
CA MET A 187 1.71 6.25 13.72
C MET A 187 0.56 7.23 13.50
N ILE A 188 -0.67 6.71 13.47
CA ILE A 188 -1.90 7.48 13.27
C ILE A 188 -2.04 8.58 14.34
N SER A 189 -1.80 8.25 15.61
CA SER A 189 -1.88 9.20 16.74
C SER A 189 -0.96 10.42 16.62
N ARG A 190 0.09 10.36 15.79
CA ARG A 190 1.06 11.45 15.58
C ARG A 190 0.65 12.42 14.47
N THR A 191 -0.42 12.14 13.71
CA THR A 191 -0.76 12.89 12.50
C THR A 191 -1.95 13.86 12.66
N GLY A 192 -2.64 13.83 13.80
CA GLY A 192 -3.92 14.54 13.96
C GLY A 192 -5.00 14.00 13.03
N CYS A 193 -5.01 12.67 12.88
CA CYS A 193 -5.84 11.92 11.96
C CYS A 193 -7.35 12.20 12.14
N GLN A 194 -8.09 12.10 11.04
CA GLN A 194 -9.53 12.27 10.99
C GLN A 194 -10.15 11.18 10.11
N ALA A 195 -11.27 10.62 10.56
CA ALA A 195 -12.13 9.82 9.71
C ALA A 195 -12.78 10.71 8.63
N PRO A 196 -13.25 10.14 7.51
CA PRO A 196 -13.12 8.74 7.08
C PRO A 196 -11.68 8.32 6.73
N TYR A 197 -11.39 7.05 7.00
CA TYR A 197 -10.08 6.44 6.76
C TYR A 197 -10.12 5.55 5.51
N MET A 198 -9.10 5.66 4.64
CA MET A 198 -8.88 4.70 3.57
C MET A 198 -7.59 3.93 3.81
N MET A 199 -7.62 2.60 3.68
CA MET A 199 -6.41 1.79 3.72
C MET A 199 -5.95 1.44 2.30
N THR A 200 -4.68 1.69 2.00
CA THR A 200 -4.05 1.40 0.69
C THR A 200 -2.81 0.52 0.85
N GLY A 201 -2.24 0.10 -0.28
CA GLY A 201 -1.05 -0.76 -0.31
C GLY A 201 -1.39 -2.25 -0.25
N GLY A 202 -0.38 -3.09 -0.44
CA GLY A 202 -0.57 -4.54 -0.56
C GLY A 202 -1.11 -5.20 0.71
N VAL A 203 -0.73 -4.69 1.89
CA VAL A 203 -1.21 -5.25 3.16
C VAL A 203 -2.69 -4.99 3.40
N ALA A 204 -3.32 -4.05 2.68
CA ALA A 204 -4.77 -3.84 2.75
C ALA A 204 -5.58 -5.05 2.25
N ARG A 205 -4.96 -6.00 1.54
CA ARG A 205 -5.59 -7.30 1.19
C ARG A 205 -5.66 -8.27 2.36
N ASN A 206 -4.88 -8.05 3.42
CA ASN A 206 -4.96 -8.80 4.65
C ASN A 206 -6.15 -8.30 5.49
N THR A 207 -7.29 -8.96 5.30
CA THR A 207 -8.52 -8.65 6.04
C THR A 207 -8.38 -8.76 7.56
N GLY A 208 -7.44 -9.56 8.07
CA GLY A 208 -7.13 -9.60 9.50
C GLY A 208 -6.52 -8.30 9.99
N VAL A 209 -5.53 -7.74 9.26
CA VAL A 209 -4.95 -6.43 9.59
C VAL A 209 -5.98 -5.32 9.48
N VAL A 210 -6.83 -5.34 8.44
CA VAL A 210 -7.92 -4.37 8.28
C VAL A 210 -8.84 -4.39 9.51
N ARG A 211 -9.35 -5.57 9.90
CA ARG A 211 -10.24 -5.71 11.05
C ARG A 211 -9.60 -5.25 12.36
N GLU A 212 -8.34 -5.61 12.60
CA GLU A 212 -7.64 -5.18 13.81
C GLU A 212 -7.40 -3.66 13.85
N LEU A 213 -7.17 -3.04 12.69
CA LEU A 213 -7.12 -1.58 12.60
C LEU A 213 -8.48 -0.94 12.86
N GLU A 214 -9.56 -1.46 12.28
CA GLU A 214 -10.92 -0.97 12.52
C GLU A 214 -11.29 -1.04 14.01
N VAL A 215 -10.96 -2.15 14.68
CA VAL A 215 -11.17 -2.32 16.13
C VAL A 215 -10.40 -1.25 16.91
N LYS A 216 -9.14 -0.99 16.56
CA LYS A 216 -8.31 0.01 17.27
C LYS A 216 -8.72 1.45 16.98
N LEU A 217 -9.24 1.72 15.79
CA LEU A 217 -9.68 3.06 15.38
C LEU A 217 -11.11 3.35 15.86
N GLY A 218 -11.91 2.33 16.15
CA GLY A 218 -13.34 2.48 16.41
C GLY A 218 -14.14 2.90 15.18
N GLU A 219 -13.56 2.77 13.99
CA GLU A 219 -14.07 3.27 12.71
C GLU A 219 -13.80 2.27 11.61
N ARG A 220 -14.68 2.20 10.60
CA ARG A 220 -14.47 1.34 9.44
C ARG A 220 -13.43 1.92 8.49
N LEU A 221 -12.62 1.04 7.91
CA LEU A 221 -11.65 1.38 6.89
C LEU A 221 -12.30 1.20 5.52
N ILE A 222 -12.19 2.23 4.68
CA ILE A 222 -12.53 2.12 3.27
C ILE A 222 -11.36 1.46 2.55
N VAL A 223 -11.63 0.37 1.83
CA VAL A 223 -10.62 -0.36 1.05
C VAL A 223 -11.14 -0.54 -0.37
N SER A 224 -10.45 0.04 -1.34
CA SER A 224 -10.79 -0.13 -2.76
C SER A 224 -10.53 -1.57 -3.22
N GLU A 225 -11.15 -2.00 -4.32
CA GLU A 225 -10.94 -3.34 -4.91
C GLU A 225 -9.46 -3.66 -5.18
N LYS A 226 -8.67 -2.67 -5.61
CA LYS A 226 -7.24 -2.80 -5.91
C LYS A 226 -6.41 -1.80 -5.10
N PRO A 227 -6.25 -2.02 -3.78
CA PRO A 227 -5.65 -1.03 -2.88
C PRO A 227 -4.16 -0.79 -3.16
N GLU A 228 -3.48 -1.76 -3.77
CA GLU A 228 -2.08 -1.69 -4.22
C GLU A 228 -1.87 -0.64 -5.33
N LEU A 229 -2.91 -0.31 -6.08
CA LEU A 229 -2.83 0.56 -7.26
C LEU A 229 -3.08 2.04 -6.95
N CYS A 230 -3.47 2.39 -5.72
CA CYS A 230 -3.84 3.76 -5.36
C CYS A 230 -2.74 4.79 -5.70
N GLY A 231 -1.48 4.50 -5.35
CA GLY A 231 -0.36 5.36 -5.71
C GLY A 231 -0.13 5.45 -7.23
N ALA A 232 -0.29 4.35 -7.96
CA ALA A 232 -0.16 4.38 -9.42
C ALA A 232 -1.29 5.18 -10.09
N LEU A 233 -2.51 5.11 -9.55
CA LEU A 233 -3.65 5.91 -9.99
C LEU A 233 -3.39 7.41 -9.76
N GLY A 234 -2.92 7.81 -8.58
CA GLY A 234 -2.57 9.20 -8.31
C GLY A 234 -1.44 9.75 -9.18
N ALA A 235 -0.47 8.91 -9.56
CA ALA A 235 0.56 9.27 -10.53
C ALA A 235 -0.05 9.51 -11.92
N ALA A 236 -0.94 8.62 -12.38
CA ALA A 236 -1.63 8.77 -13.66
C ALA A 236 -2.51 10.05 -13.70
N LEU A 237 -3.23 10.33 -12.62
CA LEU A 237 -4.03 11.57 -12.49
C LEU A 237 -3.15 12.83 -12.48
N SER A 238 -1.92 12.74 -11.96
CA SER A 238 -0.95 13.85 -12.02
C SER A 238 -0.38 14.05 -13.41
N ALA A 239 -0.19 12.96 -14.15
CA ALA A 239 0.22 13.00 -15.54
C ALA A 239 -0.86 13.67 -16.41
N LEU A 240 -2.14 13.34 -16.19
CA LEU A 240 -3.28 13.94 -16.90
C LEU A 240 -3.40 15.46 -16.68
N GLU A 241 -3.23 15.93 -15.44
CA GLU A 241 -3.25 17.37 -15.13
C GLU A 241 -2.12 18.14 -15.83
N LEU A 242 -0.91 17.59 -15.88
CA LEU A 242 0.21 18.23 -16.57
C LEU A 242 -0.05 18.29 -18.10
N SER A 243 -0.59 17.22 -18.68
CA SER A 243 -0.94 17.18 -20.11
C SER A 243 -2.07 18.16 -20.45
N ALA A 244 -3.03 18.38 -19.54
CA ALA A 244 -4.05 19.42 -19.71
C ALA A 244 -3.48 20.84 -19.65
N LEU A 245 -2.49 21.09 -18.77
CA LEU A 245 -1.79 22.38 -18.67
C LEU A 245 -0.84 22.66 -19.85
N GLY A 246 -0.30 21.61 -20.48
CA GLY A 246 0.51 21.69 -21.70
C GLY A 246 -0.30 21.93 -22.97
N SER A 247 -1.63 21.76 -22.92
CA SER A 247 -2.56 22.12 -23.99
C SER A 247 -2.89 23.63 -23.93
N LYS A 248 -1.86 24.48 -23.95
CA LYS A 248 -2.06 25.88 -24.36
C LYS A 248 -2.19 25.89 -25.87
N GLU A 249 -3.33 26.39 -26.34
CA GLU A 249 -3.65 26.77 -27.73
C GLU A 249 -2.40 27.05 -28.59
N ILE A 250 -1.91 26.06 -29.33
CA ILE A 250 -1.37 26.13 -30.71
C ILE A 250 -1.55 24.76 -31.35
#